data_AF-A0A1W2AB59-F1
#
_entry.id   AF-A0A1W2AB59-F1
#
_cell.length_a   1.000
_cell.length_b   1.000
_cell.length_c   1.000
_cell.angle_alpha   90.00
_cell.angle_beta   90.00
_cell.angle_gamma   90.00
#
_symmetry.space_group_name_H-M   'P 1'
#
loop_
_entity.id
_entity.type
_entity.pdbx_description
1 polymer ?
#
loop_
_entity_poly.entity_id
_entity_poly.type
_entity_poly.pdbx_seq_one_letter_code
_entity_poly.pdbx_strand_id
1 'polypeptide(L)'
;MAKQTINLGTAPTGAGGDDRRSAWLKAINNFNELYSALGAPANGAIPAGIAAAAPIIGDPAAGALMRAGSNSNGYYFQFASGLLICVVAFTGYTSNVVKSVPWPFAFMAGTNVGISASITPSTGYDNSSPTYWGTTSQANFISSLSRAQNAVVITGTGFWK
;
A
#
# COMPACT_ATOMS: atom_id res chain seq x y z
N MET A 1 -4.05 -22.55 21.51
CA MET A 1 -4.26 -23.11 22.86
C MET A 1 -3.13 -22.60 23.75
N ALA A 2 -3.19 -22.83 25.07
CA ALA A 2 -2.01 -22.57 25.90
C ALA A 2 -0.93 -23.63 25.61
N LYS A 3 0.35 -23.24 25.65
CA LYS A 3 1.51 -24.14 25.49
C LYS A 3 1.35 -25.38 26.39
N GLN A 4 1.41 -26.57 25.79
CA GLN A 4 1.43 -27.82 26.56
C GLN A 4 2.88 -28.17 26.94
N THR A 5 3.16 -28.31 28.23
CA THR A 5 4.51 -28.69 28.71
C THR A 5 4.55 -30.17 29.09
N ILE A 6 5.61 -30.86 28.65
CA ILE A 6 5.85 -32.25 29.01
C ILE A 6 6.28 -32.30 30.47
N ASN A 7 5.59 -33.12 31.27
CA ASN A 7 5.95 -33.39 32.65
C ASN A 7 6.96 -34.53 32.68
N LEU A 8 8.19 -34.24 33.12
CA LEU A 8 9.27 -35.24 33.21
C LEU A 8 9.19 -36.08 34.49
N GLY A 9 8.33 -35.73 35.44
CA GLY A 9 8.24 -36.38 36.75
C GLY A 9 9.44 -36.08 37.66
N THR A 10 9.59 -36.87 38.71
CA THR A 10 10.66 -36.71 39.69
C THR A 10 11.94 -37.42 39.23
N ALA A 11 13.05 -36.69 39.13
CA ALA A 11 14.36 -37.28 38.84
C ALA A 11 14.81 -38.25 39.96
N PRO A 12 15.58 -39.32 39.65
CA PRO A 12 16.09 -39.70 38.33
C PRO A 12 15.15 -40.62 37.55
N THR A 13 14.10 -41.13 38.18
CA THR A 13 13.25 -42.20 37.63
C THR A 13 12.13 -41.70 36.72
N GLY A 14 11.81 -40.41 36.77
CA GLY A 14 10.67 -39.81 36.06
C GLY A 14 9.31 -40.22 36.64
N ALA A 15 9.28 -40.72 37.88
CA ALA A 15 8.04 -41.14 38.53
C ALA A 15 7.04 -39.98 38.63
N GLY A 16 5.78 -40.24 38.26
CA GLY A 16 4.73 -39.22 38.19
C GLY A 16 4.79 -38.32 36.95
N GLY A 17 5.67 -38.62 35.98
CA GLY A 17 5.74 -37.93 34.69
C GLY A 17 4.69 -38.41 33.68
N ASP A 18 4.66 -37.73 32.54
CA ASP A 18 3.87 -38.15 31.37
C ASP A 18 4.35 -39.50 30.84
N ASP A 19 3.42 -40.34 30.40
CA ASP A 19 3.80 -41.51 29.60
C ASP A 19 4.26 -41.07 28.19
N ARG A 20 4.91 -41.97 27.45
CA ARG A 20 5.41 -41.65 26.10
C ARG A 20 4.29 -41.14 25.20
N ARG A 21 3.09 -41.70 25.28
CA ARG A 21 1.95 -41.35 24.42
C ARG A 21 1.45 -39.94 24.69
N SER A 22 1.23 -39.57 25.96
CA SER A 22 0.77 -38.25 26.37
C SER A 22 1.81 -37.18 26.12
N ALA A 23 3.10 -37.45 26.33
CA ALA A 23 4.19 -36.54 25.98
C ALA A 23 4.22 -36.25 24.47
N TRP A 24 4.10 -37.28 23.63
CA TRP A 24 4.03 -37.11 22.17
C TRP A 24 2.77 -36.40 21.71
N LEU A 25 1.61 -36.66 22.35
CA LEU A 25 0.37 -35.95 22.05
C LEU A 25 0.51 -34.45 22.35
N LYS A 26 1.14 -34.10 23.48
CA LYS A 26 1.44 -32.70 23.83
C LYS A 26 2.35 -32.03 22.81
N ALA A 27 3.40 -32.73 22.35
CA ALA A 27 4.29 -32.24 21.31
C ALA A 27 3.54 -32.01 19.98
N ILE A 28 2.76 -33.00 19.52
CA ILE A 28 1.94 -32.91 18.30
C ILE A 28 0.96 -31.73 18.38
N ASN A 29 0.27 -31.56 19.51
CA ASN A 29 -0.68 -30.47 19.69
C ASN A 29 0.01 -29.10 19.60
N ASN A 30 1.17 -28.94 20.23
CA ASN A 30 1.97 -27.71 20.11
C ASN A 30 2.42 -27.46 18.66
N PHE A 31 2.85 -28.49 17.93
CA PHE A 31 3.25 -28.35 16.53
C PHE A 31 2.06 -28.03 15.62
N ASN A 32 0.91 -28.67 15.81
CA ASN A 32 -0.32 -28.37 15.07
C ASN A 32 -0.75 -26.93 15.26
N GLU A 33 -0.63 -26.40 16.48
CA GLU A 33 -0.89 -24.99 16.75
C GLU A 33 0.08 -24.07 15.98
N LEU A 34 1.38 -24.37 16.02
CA LEU A 34 2.38 -23.59 15.27
C LEU A 34 2.17 -23.65 13.76
N TYR A 35 1.91 -24.83 13.19
CA TYR A 35 1.64 -24.97 11.76
C TYR A 35 0.30 -24.34 11.36
N SER A 36 -0.71 -24.35 12.23
CA SER A 36 -1.96 -23.62 11.99
C SER A 36 -1.75 -22.10 12.01
N ALA A 37 -0.83 -21.58 12.81
CA ALA A 37 -0.58 -20.15 12.94
C ALA A 37 0.42 -19.60 11.91
N LEU A 38 1.44 -20.39 11.57
CA LEU A 38 2.63 -19.98 10.81
C LEU A 38 2.89 -20.80 9.54
N GLY A 39 2.30 -21.99 9.41
CA GLY A 39 2.49 -22.85 8.24
C GLY A 39 1.85 -22.22 7.02
N ALA A 40 2.54 -22.25 5.88
CA ALA A 40 1.97 -21.84 4.60
C ALA A 40 0.78 -22.77 4.27
N PRO A 41 -0.48 -22.29 4.26
CA PRO A 41 -1.61 -23.10 3.80
C PRO A 41 -1.37 -23.63 2.40
N ALA A 42 -1.94 -24.81 2.11
CA ALA A 42 -1.75 -25.56 0.87
C ALA A 42 -2.06 -24.77 -0.43
N ASN A 43 -2.75 -23.63 -0.31
CA ASN A 43 -3.16 -22.77 -1.42
C ASN A 43 -2.43 -21.41 -1.45
N GLY A 44 -1.28 -21.28 -0.79
CA GLY A 44 -0.48 -20.05 -0.82
C GLY A 44 -1.09 -18.85 -0.07
N ALA A 45 -2.11 -19.09 0.76
CA ALA A 45 -2.62 -18.06 1.65
C ALA A 45 -1.56 -17.64 2.69
N ILE A 46 -1.60 -16.39 3.12
CA ILE A 46 -0.60 -15.83 4.02
C ILE A 46 -0.95 -16.25 5.47
N PRO A 47 -0.02 -16.84 6.25
CA PRO A 47 -0.27 -17.18 7.65
C PRO A 47 -0.81 -16.01 8.47
N ALA A 48 -1.70 -16.26 9.42
CA ALA A 48 -2.39 -15.21 10.18
C ALA A 48 -1.44 -14.24 10.91
N GLY A 49 -0.28 -14.73 11.38
CA GLY A 49 0.76 -13.89 11.97
C GLY A 49 1.40 -12.92 10.97
N ILE A 50 1.51 -13.31 9.70
CA ILE A 50 2.00 -12.43 8.63
C ILE A 50 0.88 -11.50 8.15
N ALA A 51 -0.38 -11.93 8.17
CA ALA A 51 -1.52 -11.04 7.89
C ALA A 51 -1.61 -9.88 8.91
N ALA A 52 -1.30 -10.14 10.19
CA ALA A 52 -1.19 -9.10 11.21
C ALA A 52 0.03 -8.18 11.02
N ALA A 53 1.08 -8.66 10.36
CA ALA A 53 2.25 -7.86 9.96
C ALA A 53 2.03 -7.12 8.62
N ALA A 54 0.97 -7.43 7.87
CA ALA A 54 0.68 -6.79 6.60
C ALA A 54 0.55 -5.25 6.71
N PRO A 55 -0.07 -4.67 7.75
CA PRO A 55 -0.02 -3.22 7.98
C PRO A 55 1.39 -2.71 8.30
N ILE A 56 2.21 -3.47 9.04
CA ILE A 56 3.61 -3.09 9.35
C ILE A 56 4.48 -3.09 8.10
N ILE A 57 4.16 -3.93 7.10
CA ILE A 57 4.92 -4.04 5.84
C ILE A 57 4.37 -3.11 4.76
N GLY A 58 3.07 -2.80 4.80
CA GLY A 58 2.34 -2.10 3.73
C GLY A 58 1.68 -0.79 4.14
N ASP A 59 1.86 -0.32 5.38
CA ASP A 59 1.35 0.98 5.83
C ASP A 59 2.41 1.78 6.60
N PRO A 60 2.90 2.90 6.05
CA PRO A 60 3.84 3.77 6.75
C PRO A 60 3.23 4.46 7.97
N ALA A 61 1.89 4.46 8.13
CA ALA A 61 1.25 4.85 9.40
C ALA A 61 1.41 3.78 10.50
N ALA A 62 1.68 2.52 10.12
CA ALA A 62 1.87 1.39 11.03
C ALA A 62 3.33 0.89 11.12
N GLY A 63 4.29 1.66 10.60
CA GLY A 63 5.74 1.40 10.73
C GLY A 63 6.45 0.94 9.45
N ALA A 64 5.76 0.82 8.31
CA ALA A 64 6.39 0.48 7.03
C ALA A 64 7.23 1.65 6.48
N LEU A 65 8.25 1.36 5.68
CA LEU A 65 9.05 2.41 5.01
C LEU A 65 8.28 3.11 3.88
N MET A 66 7.45 2.36 3.15
CA MET A 66 6.64 2.88 2.06
C MET A 66 5.40 2.02 1.83
N ARG A 67 4.34 2.63 1.28
CA ARG A 67 3.24 1.91 0.63
C ARG A 67 2.97 2.48 -0.75
N ALA A 68 2.56 1.60 -1.67
CA ALA A 68 2.09 1.98 -2.99
C ALA A 68 0.65 1.48 -3.17
N GLY A 69 -0.16 2.24 -3.89
CA GLY A 69 -1.52 1.84 -4.20
C GLY A 69 -2.07 2.56 -5.41
N SER A 70 -3.29 2.19 -5.81
CA SER A 70 -3.99 2.81 -6.93
C SER A 70 -5.50 2.81 -6.70
N ASN A 71 -6.18 3.68 -7.45
CA ASN A 71 -7.62 3.67 -7.63
C ASN A 71 -7.96 4.15 -9.05
N SER A 72 -9.23 4.41 -9.34
CA SER A 72 -9.68 4.87 -10.67
C SER A 72 -9.03 6.18 -11.13
N ASN A 73 -8.48 6.99 -10.21
CA ASN A 73 -7.89 8.28 -10.52
C ASN A 73 -6.38 8.18 -10.83
N GLY A 74 -5.70 7.14 -10.35
CA GLY A 74 -4.27 6.95 -10.60
C GLY A 74 -3.54 6.14 -9.54
N TYR A 75 -2.23 6.40 -9.41
CA TYR A 75 -1.30 5.70 -8.52
C TYR A 75 -0.74 6.64 -7.45
N TYR A 76 -0.44 6.10 -6.27
CA TYR A 76 0.23 6.84 -5.21
C TYR A 76 1.34 6.04 -4.54
N PHE A 77 2.30 6.77 -3.98
CA PHE A 77 3.40 6.26 -3.17
C PHE A 77 3.50 7.12 -1.92
N GLN A 78 3.35 6.50 -0.75
CA GLN A 78 3.49 7.14 0.55
C GLN A 78 4.72 6.59 1.25
N PHE A 79 5.52 7.48 1.81
CA PHE A 79 6.74 7.14 2.52
C PHE A 79 6.59 7.40 4.02
N ALA A 80 7.35 6.66 4.83
CA ALA A 80 7.42 6.84 6.28
C ALA A 80 7.84 8.26 6.70
N SER A 81 8.61 8.95 5.86
CA SER A 81 9.00 10.35 6.07
C SER A 81 7.83 11.33 5.99
N GLY A 82 6.66 10.89 5.53
CA GLY A 82 5.52 11.75 5.23
C GLY A 82 5.46 12.22 3.78
N LEU A 83 6.50 11.95 2.96
CA LEU A 83 6.47 12.25 1.53
C LEU A 83 5.35 11.46 0.84
N LEU A 84 4.63 12.13 -0.07
CA LEU A 84 3.62 11.58 -0.95
C LEU A 84 3.95 11.93 -2.39
N ILE A 85 3.86 10.93 -3.26
CA ILE A 85 3.89 11.09 -4.71
C ILE A 85 2.58 10.54 -5.26
N CYS A 86 1.85 11.35 -6.02
CA CYS A 86 0.65 10.94 -6.73
C CYS A 86 0.85 11.10 -8.24
N VAL A 87 0.37 10.14 -9.01
CA VAL A 87 0.40 10.18 -10.48
C VAL A 87 -1.02 10.00 -10.99
N VAL A 88 -1.51 10.98 -11.74
CA VAL A 88 -2.82 10.93 -12.40
C VAL A 88 -2.63 11.06 -13.90
N ALA A 89 -3.55 10.48 -14.66
CA ALA A 89 -3.56 10.59 -16.11
C ALA A 89 -4.98 10.84 -16.61
N PHE A 90 -5.09 11.61 -17.69
CA PHE A 90 -6.34 11.75 -18.43
C PHE A 90 -6.06 11.93 -19.92
N THR A 91 -7.05 11.60 -20.73
CA THR A 91 -7.01 11.80 -22.18
C THR A 91 -8.01 12.87 -22.56
N GLY A 92 -7.54 13.79 -23.38
CA GLY A 92 -8.36 14.81 -23.98
C GLY A 92 -8.68 15.99 -23.06
N TYR A 93 -8.72 17.17 -23.66
CA TYR A 93 -9.06 18.44 -23.02
C TYR A 93 -9.67 19.42 -24.02
N THR A 94 -10.43 20.37 -23.50
CA THR A 94 -11.11 21.41 -24.27
C THR A 94 -10.43 22.74 -24.02
N SER A 95 -10.30 23.54 -25.08
CA SER A 95 -9.77 24.90 -25.05
C SER A 95 -10.44 25.73 -23.95
N ASN A 96 -9.63 26.36 -23.10
CA ASN A 96 -10.03 27.26 -22.03
C ASN A 96 -10.98 26.63 -20.99
N VAL A 97 -10.95 25.31 -20.83
CA VAL A 97 -11.69 24.58 -19.79
C VAL A 97 -10.71 23.91 -18.84
N VAL A 98 -10.88 24.16 -17.54
CA VAL A 98 -10.07 23.49 -16.51
C VAL A 98 -10.48 22.03 -16.42
N LYS A 99 -9.50 21.15 -16.61
CA LYS A 99 -9.62 19.72 -16.32
C LYS A 99 -9.10 19.48 -14.91
N SER A 100 -10.01 19.14 -13.99
CA SER A 100 -9.67 18.75 -12.63
C SER A 100 -9.73 17.23 -12.48
N VAL A 101 -8.66 16.64 -11.95
CA VAL A 101 -8.57 15.20 -11.67
C VAL A 101 -8.23 15.01 -10.20
N PRO A 102 -9.09 14.37 -9.40
CA PRO A 102 -8.79 14.11 -8.00
C PRO A 102 -7.52 13.28 -7.84
N TRP A 103 -6.74 13.55 -6.81
CA TRP A 103 -5.61 12.70 -6.50
C TRP A 103 -6.09 11.31 -6.04
N PRO A 104 -5.30 10.25 -6.28
CA PRO A 104 -5.59 8.93 -5.75
C PRO A 104 -5.42 8.87 -4.22
N PHE A 105 -4.69 9.83 -3.62
CA PHE A 105 -4.60 10.04 -2.17
C PHE A 105 -4.48 11.54 -1.88
N ALA A 106 -5.08 12.03 -0.79
CA ALA A 106 -5.04 13.46 -0.45
C ALA A 106 -3.70 13.89 0.16
N PHE A 107 -3.19 15.05 -0.25
CA PHE A 107 -2.05 15.70 0.41
C PHE A 107 -2.51 16.39 1.71
N MET A 108 -1.56 16.64 2.60
CA MET A 108 -1.77 17.35 3.86
C MET A 108 -2.31 18.76 3.63
N ALA A 109 -3.37 19.11 4.36
CA ALA A 109 -3.94 20.46 4.33
C ALA A 109 -2.90 21.54 4.68
N GLY A 110 -3.01 22.70 4.05
CA GLY A 110 -2.11 23.83 4.29
C GLY A 110 -0.70 23.68 3.68
N THR A 111 -0.44 22.64 2.90
CA THR A 111 0.83 22.45 2.17
C THR A 111 0.68 22.74 0.68
N ASN A 112 1.77 23.17 0.06
CA ASN A 112 1.85 23.28 -1.40
C ASN A 112 2.18 21.91 -2.01
N VAL A 113 1.51 21.59 -3.11
CA VAL A 113 1.80 20.38 -3.91
C VAL A 113 2.69 20.79 -5.08
N GLY A 114 3.91 20.27 -5.12
CA GLY A 114 4.80 20.38 -6.28
C GLY A 114 4.23 19.58 -7.44
N ILE A 115 4.26 20.13 -8.66
CA ILE A 115 3.66 19.49 -9.83
C ILE A 115 4.65 19.44 -10.98
N SER A 116 4.66 18.31 -11.69
CA SER A 116 5.16 18.21 -13.05
C SER A 116 4.10 17.58 -13.94
N ALA A 117 4.06 17.96 -15.21
CA ALA A 117 3.14 17.38 -16.19
C ALA A 117 3.87 17.01 -17.48
N SER A 118 3.48 15.90 -18.08
CA SER A 118 3.87 15.47 -19.42
C SER A 118 2.64 15.40 -20.30
N ILE A 119 2.74 15.96 -21.50
CA ILE A 119 1.66 16.00 -22.49
C ILE A 119 2.18 15.29 -23.72
N THR A 120 1.67 14.10 -23.98
CA THR A 120 2.08 13.29 -25.11
C THR A 120 1.09 13.49 -26.25
N PRO A 121 1.50 14.11 -27.37
CA PRO A 121 0.63 14.32 -28.51
C PRO A 121 0.38 13.01 -29.26
N SER A 122 -0.83 12.83 -29.78
CA SER A 122 -1.18 11.66 -30.62
C SER A 122 -1.69 12.07 -32.00
N THR A 123 -2.37 13.22 -32.12
CA THR A 123 -2.81 13.80 -33.40
C THR A 123 -2.45 15.27 -33.58
N GLY A 124 -1.74 15.87 -32.63
CA GLY A 124 -1.21 17.22 -32.76
C GLY A 124 -0.56 17.74 -31.48
N TYR A 125 0.45 18.59 -31.65
CA TYR A 125 1.14 19.24 -30.53
C TYR A 125 0.22 20.25 -29.82
N ASP A 126 0.43 20.41 -28.52
CA ASP A 126 -0.08 21.53 -27.75
C ASP A 126 1.02 22.58 -27.63
N ASN A 127 0.91 23.63 -28.44
CA ASN A 127 1.83 24.76 -28.48
C ASN A 127 1.31 25.97 -27.69
N SER A 128 0.30 25.79 -26.82
CA SER A 128 -0.33 26.88 -26.08
C SER A 128 0.33 27.25 -24.76
N SER A 129 1.45 26.62 -24.41
CA SER A 129 2.05 26.71 -23.07
C SER A 129 1.02 26.39 -21.97
N PRO A 130 0.49 25.16 -21.94
CA PRO A 130 -0.56 24.77 -21.02
C PRO A 130 -0.13 24.96 -19.56
N THR A 131 -1.09 25.38 -18.74
CA THR A 131 -0.86 25.66 -17.32
C THR A 131 -1.43 24.53 -16.48
N TYR A 132 -0.69 24.15 -15.44
CA TYR A 132 -1.08 23.09 -14.51
C TYR A 132 -0.69 23.47 -13.09
N TRP A 133 -1.51 23.05 -12.14
CA TRP A 133 -1.29 23.29 -10.71
C TRP A 133 -1.94 22.22 -9.87
N GLY A 134 -1.47 22.10 -8.63
CA GLY A 134 -1.94 21.12 -7.66
C GLY A 134 -2.65 21.84 -6.51
N THR A 135 -3.72 21.23 -6.05
CA THR A 135 -4.29 21.50 -4.72
C THR A 135 -4.09 20.24 -3.87
N THR A 136 -4.42 20.30 -2.59
CA THR A 136 -4.28 19.13 -1.71
C THR A 136 -5.22 17.98 -2.09
N SER A 137 -6.29 18.24 -2.85
CA SER A 137 -7.28 17.24 -3.25
C SER A 137 -7.24 16.84 -4.73
N GLN A 138 -6.73 17.71 -5.62
CA GLN A 138 -6.79 17.48 -7.06
C GLN A 138 -5.66 18.14 -7.85
N ALA A 139 -5.35 17.52 -9.00
CA ALA A 139 -4.57 18.10 -10.09
C ALA A 139 -5.48 18.93 -10.99
N ASN A 140 -4.98 20.04 -11.50
CA ASN A 140 -5.69 20.88 -12.46
C ASN A 140 -4.82 21.15 -13.68
N PHE A 141 -5.46 21.19 -14.84
CA PHE A 141 -4.84 21.45 -16.12
C PHE A 141 -5.73 22.34 -16.98
N ILE A 142 -5.13 23.27 -17.71
CA ILE A 142 -5.82 24.08 -18.72
C ILE A 142 -4.91 24.34 -19.91
N SER A 143 -5.49 24.33 -21.10
CA SER A 143 -4.84 24.62 -22.38
C SER A 143 -5.73 25.59 -23.16
N SER A 144 -5.14 26.44 -24.01
CA SER A 144 -5.93 27.27 -24.92
C SER A 144 -6.35 26.51 -26.19
N LEU A 145 -6.00 25.23 -26.30
CA LEU A 145 -6.33 24.37 -27.44
C LEU A 145 -7.22 23.21 -27.01
N SER A 146 -8.07 22.75 -27.94
CA SER A 146 -8.80 21.50 -27.79
C SER A 146 -8.03 20.36 -28.45
N ARG A 147 -7.82 19.28 -27.71
CA ARG A 147 -7.18 18.05 -28.20
C ARG A 147 -7.91 16.87 -27.60
N ALA A 148 -8.56 16.05 -28.40
CA ALA A 148 -9.37 14.94 -27.90
C ALA A 148 -8.55 13.70 -27.52
N GLN A 149 -7.35 13.55 -28.09
CA GLN A 149 -6.57 12.30 -28.02
C GLN A 149 -5.22 12.46 -27.32
N ASN A 150 -4.83 13.69 -26.97
CA ASN A 150 -3.57 13.91 -26.24
C ASN A 150 -3.68 13.34 -24.83
N ALA A 151 -2.67 12.61 -24.42
CA ALA A 151 -2.58 12.04 -23.08
C ALA A 151 -1.79 13.01 -22.18
N VAL A 152 -2.35 13.32 -21.02
CA VAL A 152 -1.70 14.17 -20.01
C VAL A 152 -1.47 13.33 -18.77
N VAL A 153 -0.23 13.31 -18.30
CA VAL A 153 0.17 12.68 -17.03
C VAL A 153 0.66 13.78 -16.11
N ILE A 154 0.09 13.88 -14.92
CA ILE A 154 0.47 14.86 -13.90
C ILE A 154 0.99 14.11 -12.69
N THR A 155 2.19 14.49 -12.24
CA THR A 155 2.79 13.99 -11.00
C THR A 155 2.75 15.08 -9.95
N GLY A 156 2.09 14.80 -8.83
CA GLY A 156 2.10 15.62 -7.63
C GLY A 156 3.10 15.09 -6.60
N THR A 157 3.84 15.98 -5.97
CA THR A 157 4.76 15.68 -4.87
C THR A 157 4.50 16.61 -3.68
N GLY A 158 4.50 16.06 -2.47
CA GLY A 158 4.13 16.81 -1.27
C GLY A 158 4.14 15.91 -0.04
N PHE A 159 3.37 16.26 1.00
CA PHE A 159 3.31 15.48 2.24
C PHE A 159 1.90 14.96 2.51
N TRP A 160 1.78 13.83 3.22
CA TRP A 160 0.50 13.23 3.64
C TRP A 160 0.28 13.24 5.16
N LYS A 161 1.33 13.53 5.93
CA LYS A 161 1.32 13.66 7.40
C LYS A 161 2.37 14.64 7.86
#